data_AF-A0A931DGH9-F1
#
_entry.id   AF-A0A931DGH9-F1
#
_cell.length_a   1.000
_cell.length_b   1.000
_cell.length_c   1.000
_cell.angle_alpha   90.00
_cell.angle_beta   90.00
_cell.angle_gamma   90.00
#
_symmetry.space_group_name_H-M   'P 1'
#
loop_
_entity.id
_entity.type
_entity.pdbx_description
1 polymer ?
#
loop_
_entity_poly.entity_id
_entity_poly.type
_entity_poly.pdbx_seq_one_letter_code
_entity_poly.pdbx_strand_id
1 'polypeptide(L)'
;MEDEWVRQDYYLADEYLNVLTSRDRAEDFLEVMPAGLRAKTSRCIDRLDARFRDLTFEDRGAELSKYWYPLAEGQEVRWWWTRRPIDLPPGW
;
A
#
# COMPACT_ATOMS: atom_id res chain seq x y z
N MET A 1 23.09 28.75 -9.27
CA MET A 1 23.11 27.82 -8.12
C MET A 1 21.74 27.18 -8.11
N GLU A 2 21.50 26.25 -9.04
CA GLU A 2 20.15 25.74 -9.35
C GLU A 2 20.22 24.41 -10.13
N ASP A 3 21.23 23.58 -9.86
CA ASP A 3 21.54 22.37 -10.66
C ASP A 3 21.35 21.04 -9.91
N GLU A 4 20.70 21.03 -8.73
CA GLU A 4 20.58 19.80 -7.91
C GLU A 4 19.15 19.50 -7.44
N TRP A 5 18.13 19.87 -8.22
CA TRP A 5 16.84 19.17 -8.10
C TRP A 5 16.98 17.82 -8.80
N VAL A 6 17.66 16.87 -8.14
CA VAL A 6 17.64 15.47 -8.52
C VAL A 6 16.19 15.09 -8.73
N ARG A 7 15.83 14.68 -9.95
CA ARG A 7 14.50 14.16 -10.26
C ARG A 7 14.18 13.09 -9.21
N GLN A 8 13.27 13.40 -8.28
CA GLN A 8 12.69 12.41 -7.39
C GLN A 8 11.69 11.56 -8.20
N ASP A 9 12.17 10.92 -9.27
CA ASP A 9 11.39 10.00 -10.10
C ASP A 9 11.25 8.63 -9.40
N TYR A 10 11.57 8.55 -8.11
CA TYR A 10 11.56 7.32 -7.33
C TYR A 10 10.65 7.47 -6.12
N TYR A 11 9.80 6.48 -5.95
CA TYR A 11 8.85 6.37 -4.85
C TYR A 11 9.52 5.66 -3.67
N LEU A 12 9.84 6.36 -2.58
CA LEU A 12 10.68 5.80 -1.50
C LEU A 12 9.98 4.64 -0.78
N ALA A 13 10.76 3.71 -0.22
CA ALA A 13 10.23 2.57 0.53
C ALA A 13 9.30 3.02 1.67
N ASP A 14 9.69 4.05 2.43
CA ASP A 14 8.86 4.59 3.52
C ASP A 14 7.54 5.19 3.02
N GLU A 15 7.52 5.81 1.84
CA GLU A 15 6.30 6.34 1.21
C GLU A 15 5.35 5.22 0.80
N TYR A 16 5.91 4.08 0.36
CA TYR A 16 5.12 2.88 0.06
C TYR A 16 4.56 2.22 1.30
N LEU A 17 5.37 2.04 2.32
CA LEU A 17 4.92 1.52 3.61
C LEU A 17 3.82 2.40 4.22
N ASN A 18 3.92 3.72 4.08
CA ASN A 18 2.89 4.65 4.53
C ASN A 18 1.57 4.47 3.76
N VAL A 19 1.62 4.24 2.44
CA VAL A 19 0.41 3.94 1.64
C VAL A 19 -0.24 2.63 2.06
N LEU A 20 0.54 1.57 2.27
CA LEU A 20 0.00 0.28 2.72
C LEU A 20 -0.62 0.39 4.12
N THR A 21 0.04 1.09 5.04
CA THR A 21 -0.49 1.33 6.39
C THR A 21 -1.76 2.19 6.34
N SER A 22 -1.81 3.17 5.44
CA SER A 22 -3.02 3.96 5.17
C SER A 22 -4.16 3.09 4.65
N ARG A 23 -3.87 2.11 3.81
CA ARG A 23 -4.86 1.14 3.33
C ARG A 23 -5.36 0.22 4.44
N ASP A 24 -4.49 -0.15 5.39
CA ASP A 24 -4.90 -0.91 6.57
C ASP A 24 -5.95 -0.16 7.38
N ARG A 25 -5.67 1.11 7.71
CA ARG A 25 -6.59 1.97 8.44
C ARG A 25 -7.90 2.18 7.68
N ALA A 26 -7.85 2.29 6.35
CA ALA A 26 -9.05 2.43 5.54
C ALA A 26 -9.97 1.21 5.67
N GLU A 27 -9.41 -0.01 5.72
CA GLU A 27 -10.17 -1.23 5.96
C GLU A 27 -10.81 -1.23 7.35
N ASP A 28 -10.05 -0.86 8.39
CA ASP A 28 -10.55 -0.80 9.77
C ASP A 28 -11.71 0.19 9.89
N PHE A 29 -11.64 1.33 9.18
CA PHE A 29 -12.75 2.27 9.13
C PHE A 29 -13.96 1.71 8.38
N LEU A 30 -13.78 0.97 7.30
CA LEU A 30 -14.90 0.34 6.59
C LEU A 30 -15.69 -0.61 7.50
N GLU A 31 -15.00 -1.39 8.34
CA GLU A 31 -15.61 -2.36 9.24
C GLU A 31 -16.60 -1.72 10.23
N VAL A 32 -16.31 -0.51 10.70
CA VAL A 32 -17.15 0.21 11.68
C VAL A 32 -18.16 1.18 11.05
N MET A 33 -18.10 1.42 9.73
CA MET A 33 -19.00 2.36 9.04
C MET A 33 -20.45 1.86 8.97
N PRO A 34 -21.47 2.75 9.04
CA PRO A 34 -22.85 2.39 8.71
C PRO A 34 -22.99 1.87 7.28
N ALA A 35 -23.86 0.87 7.06
CA ALA A 35 -23.95 0.12 5.79
C ALA A 35 -24.08 1.00 4.53
N GLY A 36 -24.90 2.05 4.57
CA GLY A 36 -25.10 2.94 3.43
C GLY A 36 -23.86 3.79 3.07
N LEU A 37 -23.06 4.17 4.08
CA LEU A 37 -21.80 4.87 3.87
C LEU A 37 -20.70 3.90 3.44
N ARG A 38 -20.61 2.75 4.12
CA ARG A 38 -19.68 1.66 3.79
C ARG A 38 -19.78 1.28 2.32
N ALA A 39 -20.98 1.03 1.80
CA ALA A 39 -21.17 0.66 0.40
C ALA A 39 -20.69 1.72 -0.60
N LYS A 40 -20.79 3.01 -0.26
CA LYS A 40 -20.27 4.10 -1.11
C LYS A 40 -18.75 4.17 -1.03
N THR A 41 -18.19 4.11 0.17
CA THR A 41 -16.75 4.17 0.41
C THR A 41 -16.01 2.97 -0.17
N SER A 42 -16.53 1.75 0.01
CA SER A 42 -15.97 0.52 -0.57
C SER A 42 -15.83 0.61 -2.08
N ARG A 43 -16.84 1.12 -2.80
CA ARG A 43 -16.74 1.30 -4.27
C ARG A 43 -15.63 2.24 -4.70
N CYS A 44 -15.31 3.26 -3.90
CA CYS A 44 -14.18 4.15 -4.18
C CYS A 44 -12.86 3.42 -3.94
N ILE A 45 -12.76 2.70 -2.84
CA ILE A 45 -11.58 1.90 -2.48
C ILE A 45 -11.34 0.79 -3.51
N ASP A 46 -12.37 0.07 -3.95
CA ASP A 46 -12.25 -0.98 -4.98
C ASP A 46 -11.61 -0.47 -6.28
N ARG A 47 -11.93 0.77 -6.68
CA ARG A 47 -11.34 1.42 -7.86
C ARG A 47 -9.87 1.77 -7.65
N LEU A 48 -9.49 2.17 -6.43
CA LEU A 48 -8.10 2.43 -6.07
C LEU A 48 -7.32 1.11 -5.98
N ASP A 49 -7.89 0.08 -5.38
CA ASP A 49 -7.32 -1.27 -5.27
C ASP A 49 -7.11 -1.89 -6.66
N ALA A 50 -8.04 -1.67 -7.60
CA ALA A 50 -7.86 -2.10 -8.99
C ALA A 50 -6.65 -1.43 -9.65
N ARG A 51 -6.54 -0.10 -9.54
CA ARG A 51 -5.36 0.63 -10.07
C ARG A 51 -4.07 0.21 -9.40
N PHE A 52 -4.11 -0.03 -8.09
CA PHE A 52 -2.97 -0.53 -7.34
C PHE A 52 -2.51 -1.89 -7.89
N ARG A 53 -3.43 -2.81 -8.17
CA ARG A 53 -3.10 -4.10 -8.80
C ARG A 53 -2.49 -3.92 -10.18
N ASP A 54 -2.97 -2.98 -10.99
CA ASP A 54 -2.43 -2.70 -12.33
C ASP A 54 -0.99 -2.16 -12.28
N LEU A 55 -0.62 -1.47 -11.19
CA LEU A 55 0.68 -0.82 -10.99
C LEU A 55 1.64 -1.64 -10.10
N THR A 56 1.23 -2.82 -9.62
CA THR A 56 2.02 -3.64 -8.70
C THR A 56 2.07 -5.10 -9.12
N PHE A 57 3.18 -5.76 -8.79
CA PHE A 57 3.40 -7.16 -9.03
C PHE A 57 3.17 -7.99 -7.76
N GLU A 58 2.49 -9.13 -7.88
CA GLU A 58 2.31 -10.10 -6.80
C GLU A 58 3.62 -10.85 -6.53
N ASP A 59 4.27 -10.55 -5.42
CA ASP A 59 5.55 -11.17 -5.03
C ASP A 59 5.40 -12.07 -3.80
N ARG A 60 4.17 -12.31 -3.34
CA ARG A 60 3.85 -13.10 -2.13
C ARG A 60 4.52 -12.53 -0.86
N GLY A 61 4.84 -11.23 -0.88
CA GLY A 61 5.48 -10.55 0.24
C GLY A 61 7.00 -10.70 0.29
N ALA A 62 7.63 -11.21 -0.77
CA ALA A 62 9.09 -11.38 -0.82
C ALA A 62 9.84 -10.09 -0.45
N GLU A 63 9.47 -8.96 -1.05
CA GLU A 63 10.13 -7.68 -0.81
C GLU A 63 9.75 -7.03 0.53
N LEU A 64 8.49 -7.19 0.95
CA LEU A 64 7.94 -6.47 2.09
C LEU A 64 8.01 -7.23 3.42
N SER A 65 8.38 -8.51 3.40
CA SER A 65 8.39 -9.36 4.59
C SER A 65 9.21 -8.79 5.76
N LYS A 66 10.29 -8.08 5.46
CA LYS A 66 11.14 -7.38 6.45
C LYS A 66 10.43 -6.22 7.17
N TYR A 67 9.36 -5.68 6.59
CA TYR A 67 8.59 -4.55 7.13
C TYR A 67 7.28 -4.96 7.80
N TRP A 68 7.00 -6.25 7.86
CA TRP A 68 5.79 -6.81 8.49
C TRP A 68 5.76 -6.70 10.02
N TYR A 69 6.32 -5.64 10.59
CA TYR A 69 6.20 -5.31 12.02
C TYR A 69 4.77 -5.41 12.60
N PRO A 70 3.66 -5.24 11.83
CA PRO A 70 2.30 -5.53 12.31
C PRO A 70 1.95 -7.02 12.54
N LEU A 71 2.70 -7.98 11.98
CA LEU A 71 2.37 -9.42 12.10
C LEU A 71 2.77 -10.05 13.43
N ALA A 72 3.48 -9.32 14.30
CA ALA A 72 3.79 -9.81 15.64
C ALA A 72 2.52 -9.96 16.52
N GLU A 73 1.41 -9.31 16.16
CA GLU A 73 0.13 -9.38 16.87
C GLU A 73 -0.84 -10.45 16.33
N GLY A 74 -0.36 -11.36 15.46
CA GLY A 74 -1.17 -12.50 14.98
C GLY A 74 -2.27 -12.13 13.97
N GLN A 75 -2.18 -10.96 13.34
CA GLN A 75 -3.06 -10.59 12.23
C GLN A 75 -2.61 -11.26 10.92
N GLU A 76 -3.57 -11.65 10.07
CA GLU A 76 -3.25 -12.14 8.73
C GLU A 76 -2.69 -11.02 7.84
N VAL A 77 -1.68 -11.34 7.04
CA VAL A 77 -1.14 -10.43 6.03
C VAL A 77 -2.23 -10.10 5.01
N ARG A 78 -2.63 -8.84 4.93
CA ARG A 78 -3.60 -8.39 3.93
C ARG A 78 -2.96 -8.35 2.54
N TRP A 79 -3.73 -8.68 1.50
CA TRP A 79 -3.20 -8.94 0.15
C TRP A 79 -2.41 -7.77 -0.48
N TRP A 80 -2.64 -6.51 -0.08
CA TRP A 80 -1.85 -5.39 -0.60
C TRP A 80 -0.40 -5.40 -0.11
N TRP A 81 -0.10 -6.09 1.00
CA TRP A 81 1.25 -6.30 1.52
C TRP A 81 2.02 -7.41 0.82
N THR A 82 1.37 -8.20 -0.04
CA THR A 82 2.03 -9.26 -0.83
C THR A 82 2.40 -8.79 -2.24
N ARG A 83 2.48 -7.46 -2.42
CA ARG A 83 2.71 -6.83 -3.71
C ARG A 83 3.78 -5.76 -3.61
N ARG A 84 4.59 -5.67 -4.66
CA ARG A 84 5.64 -4.65 -4.82
C ARG A 84 5.35 -3.74 -6.02
N PRO A 85 5.86 -2.51 -6.04
CA PRO A 85 5.87 -1.68 -7.25
C PRO A 85 6.54 -2.41 -8.42
N ILE A 86 6.05 -2.18 -9.64
CA ILE A 86 6.67 -2.74 -10.85
C ILE A 86 8.10 -2.22 -11.00
N ASP A 87 8.27 -0.90 -10.84
CA ASP A 87 9.56 -0.22 -10.86
C ASP A 87 10.01 0.08 -9.41
N LEU A 88 11.10 -0.56 -8.99
CA LEU A 88 11.69 -0.32 -7.68
C LEU A 88 12.76 0.78 -7.77
N PRO A 89 12.79 1.73 -6.82
CA PRO A 89 13.92 2.63 -6.64
C PRO A 89 15.25 1.89 -6.41
N PRO A 90 16.38 2.54 -6.69
CA PRO A 90 17.66 2.13 -6.13
C PRO A 90 17.59 2.10 -4.59
N GLY A 91 17.91 0.96 -3.98
CA GLY A 91 17.99 0.83 -2.51
C GLY A 91 16.76 0.26 -1.80
N TRP A 92 15.79 -0.29 -2.54
CA TRP A 92 14.67 -1.09 -1.99
C TRP A 92 15.14 -2.39 -1.33
#